data_AF-A0A0Q6Z2E2-F1
#
_entry.id   AF-A0A0Q6Z2E2-F1
#
_cell.length_a   1.000
_cell.length_b   1.000
_cell.length_c   1.000
_cell.angle_alpha   90.00
_cell.angle_beta   90.00
_cell.angle_gamma   90.00
#
_symmetry.space_group_name_H-M   'P 1'
#
loop_
_entity.id
_entity.type
_entity.pdbx_description
1 polymer ?
#
loop_
_entity_poly.entity_id
_entity_poly.type
_entity_poly.pdbx_seq_one_letter_code
_entity_poly.pdbx_strand_id
1 'polypeptide(L)'
;MSTIPMASTGTPMINGRRDLLLADALTKVSPQDQAKAKAKAQDFEAVFLNSMFSQMTDGLKGEGPFGNTPGTGVWRSMMTEEYSKSFAKTGGIGISNDVYRTLILQQANRSS
;
A
#
# COMPACT_ATOMS: atom_id res chain seq x y z
N MET A 1 -1.93 -21.55 36.81
CA MET A 1 -0.86 -20.72 36.20
C MET A 1 -1.06 -20.76 34.70
N SER A 2 -1.66 -19.72 34.10
CA SER A 2 -1.83 -19.63 32.65
C SER A 2 -0.85 -18.58 32.12
N THR A 3 0.13 -19.04 31.35
CA THR A 3 1.13 -18.19 30.70
C THR A 3 0.48 -17.49 29.51
N ILE A 4 0.36 -16.17 29.59
CA ILE A 4 -0.01 -15.33 28.45
C ILE A 4 1.21 -15.27 27.52
N PRO A 5 1.09 -15.62 26.22
CA PRO A 5 2.19 -15.41 25.29
C PRO A 5 2.30 -13.90 25.03
N MET A 6 3.41 -13.29 25.45
CA MET A 6 3.79 -11.95 25.02
C MET A 6 4.29 -12.03 23.57
N ALA A 7 3.39 -11.84 22.61
CA ALA A 7 3.77 -11.35 21.30
C ALA A 7 3.83 -9.81 21.38
N SER A 8 5.04 -9.27 21.45
CA SER A 8 5.28 -7.83 21.29
C SER A 8 5.01 -7.43 19.83
N THR A 9 3.80 -6.97 19.56
CA THR A 9 3.47 -6.20 18.35
C THR A 9 2.61 -5.02 18.78
N GLY A 10 3.11 -3.81 18.55
CA GLY A 10 2.40 -2.57 18.91
C GLY A 10 0.96 -2.61 18.40
N THR A 11 0.03 -2.17 19.24
CA THR A 11 -1.39 -2.13 18.90
C THR A 11 -1.57 -1.44 17.54
N PRO A 12 -2.28 -2.04 16.57
CA PRO A 12 -2.50 -1.40 15.28
C PRO A 12 -3.13 -0.02 15.50
N MET A 13 -2.70 0.96 14.71
CA MET A 13 -3.09 2.37 14.84
C MET A 13 -3.68 2.86 13.51
N ILE A 14 -4.74 3.66 13.60
CA ILE A 14 -5.37 4.35 12.47
C ILE A 14 -5.53 5.83 12.83
N ASN A 15 -4.97 6.73 12.03
CA ASN A 15 -5.00 8.18 12.26
C ASN A 15 -4.61 8.59 13.70
N GLY A 16 -3.53 8.00 14.22
CA GLY A 16 -3.02 8.26 15.58
C GLY A 16 -3.84 7.65 16.72
N ARG A 17 -4.92 6.92 16.42
CA ARG A 17 -5.77 6.24 17.40
C ARG A 17 -5.59 4.72 17.32
N ARG A 18 -5.73 4.03 18.45
CA ARG A 18 -5.70 2.55 18.48
C ARG A 18 -6.85 1.98 17.67
N ASP A 19 -6.54 1.06 16.78
CA ASP A 19 -7.49 0.34 15.93
C ASP A 19 -7.90 -0.97 16.58
N LEU A 20 -8.83 -0.88 17.52
CA LEU A 20 -9.30 -2.03 18.30
C LEU A 20 -10.04 -3.06 17.42
N LEU A 21 -10.69 -2.61 16.35
CA LEU A 21 -11.40 -3.48 15.41
C LEU A 21 -10.43 -4.37 14.64
N LEU A 22 -9.35 -3.78 14.12
CA LEU A 22 -8.31 -4.56 13.46
C LEU A 22 -7.61 -5.49 14.46
N ALA A 23 -7.34 -5.02 15.68
CA ALA A 23 -6.73 -5.85 16.72
C ALA A 23 -7.57 -7.10 17.03
N ASP A 24 -8.89 -6.96 17.19
CA ASP A 24 -9.80 -8.11 17.40
C ASP A 24 -9.82 -9.04 16.17
N ALA A 25 -9.94 -8.49 14.97
CA ALA A 25 -9.99 -9.27 13.74
C ALA A 25 -8.71 -10.08 13.49
N LEU A 26 -7.53 -9.54 13.84
CA LEU A 26 -6.25 -10.26 13.73
C LEU A 26 -6.19 -11.50 14.64
N THR A 27 -6.97 -11.55 15.72
CA THR A 27 -7.04 -12.76 16.57
C THR A 27 -7.87 -13.89 15.92
N LYS A 28 -8.74 -13.55 14.96
CA LYS A 28 -9.68 -14.46 14.29
C LYS A 28 -9.18 -14.96 12.93
N VAL A 29 -8.05 -14.44 12.45
CA VAL A 29 -7.48 -14.76 11.14
C VAL A 29 -6.12 -15.44 11.32
N SER A 30 -5.87 -16.53 10.60
CA SER A 30 -4.62 -17.29 10.74
C SER A 30 -3.40 -16.43 10.33
N PRO A 31 -2.20 -16.65 10.93
CA PRO A 31 -0.99 -15.92 10.52
C PRO A 31 -0.66 -16.08 9.03
N GLN A 32 -0.97 -17.23 8.44
CA GLN A 32 -0.77 -17.50 7.02
C GLN A 32 -1.69 -16.63 6.15
N ASP A 33 -2.97 -16.52 6.52
CA ASP A 33 -3.93 -15.67 5.81
C ASP A 33 -3.61 -14.19 6.00
N GLN A 34 -3.11 -13.79 7.17
CA GLN A 34 -2.60 -12.43 7.40
C GLN A 34 -1.43 -12.11 6.45
N ALA A 35 -0.45 -13.00 6.34
CA ALA A 35 0.68 -12.81 5.42
C ALA A 35 0.22 -12.72 3.97
N LYS A 36 -0.75 -13.57 3.57
CA LYS A 36 -1.34 -13.55 2.24
C LYS A 36 -2.11 -12.25 1.96
N ALA A 37 -2.90 -11.77 2.91
CA ALA A 37 -3.62 -10.49 2.80
C ALA A 37 -2.65 -9.32 2.65
N LYS A 38 -1.54 -9.32 3.41
CA LYS A 38 -0.49 -8.29 3.30
C LYS A 38 0.14 -8.27 1.92
N ALA A 39 0.54 -9.44 1.40
CA ALA A 39 1.10 -9.56 0.05
C ALA A 39 0.11 -9.07 -1.01
N LYS A 40 -1.17 -9.45 -0.91
CA LYS A 40 -2.21 -9.01 -1.86
C LYS A 40 -2.46 -7.51 -1.81
N ALA A 41 -2.38 -6.90 -0.64
CA ALA A 41 -2.51 -5.46 -0.51
C ALA A 41 -1.32 -4.70 -1.12
N GLN A 42 -0.11 -5.25 -1.01
CA GLN A 42 1.09 -4.71 -1.69
C GLN A 42 1.00 -4.88 -3.21
N ASP A 43 0.56 -6.04 -3.70
CA ASP A 43 0.31 -6.29 -5.13
C ASP A 43 -0.68 -5.25 -5.69
N PHE A 44 -1.76 -4.98 -4.95
CA PHE A 44 -2.76 -3.98 -5.33
C PHE A 44 -2.16 -2.57 -5.45
N GLU A 45 -1.38 -2.15 -4.46
CA GLU A 45 -0.72 -0.84 -4.49
C GLU A 45 0.26 -0.72 -5.66
N ALA A 46 0.98 -1.79 -6.02
CA ALA A 46 1.86 -1.81 -7.18
C ALA A 46 1.09 -1.60 -8.50
N VAL A 47 -0.03 -2.30 -8.70
CA VAL A 47 -0.89 -2.14 -9.89
C VAL A 47 -1.50 -0.74 -9.94
N PHE A 48 -1.93 -0.22 -8.79
CA PHE A 48 -2.45 1.14 -8.67
C PHE A 48 -1.39 2.18 -9.08
N LEU A 49 -0.17 2.09 -8.53
CA LEU A 49 0.92 3.00 -8.86
C LEU A 49 1.28 2.92 -10.34
N ASN A 50 1.35 1.72 -10.92
CA ASN A 50 1.59 1.56 -12.34
C ASN A 50 0.52 2.26 -13.20
N SER A 51 -0.75 2.12 -12.81
CA SER A 51 -1.88 2.78 -13.49
C SER A 51 -1.81 4.30 -13.36
N MET A 52 -1.45 4.81 -12.18
CA MET A 52 -1.29 6.24 -11.91
C MET A 52 -0.15 6.83 -12.74
N PHE A 53 1.01 6.15 -12.78
CA PHE A 53 2.12 6.56 -13.62
C PHE A 53 1.78 6.53 -15.10
N SER A 54 1.07 5.49 -15.57
CA SER A 54 0.61 5.44 -16.95
C SER A 54 -0.26 6.65 -17.29
N GLN A 55 -1.26 6.96 -16.46
CA GLN A 55 -2.14 8.11 -16.67
C GLN A 55 -1.38 9.45 -16.63
N MET A 56 -0.44 9.59 -15.71
CA MET A 56 0.42 10.77 -15.62
C MET A 56 1.30 10.93 -16.87
N THR A 57 1.83 9.83 -17.42
CA THR A 57 2.63 9.87 -18.67
C THR A 57 1.78 10.05 -19.92
N ASP A 58 0.57 9.50 -19.95
CA ASP A 58 -0.35 9.64 -21.08
C ASP A 58 -0.89 11.06 -21.20
N GLY A 59 -1.18 11.74 -20.07
CA GLY A 59 -1.57 13.15 -20.04
C GLY A 59 -0.47 14.11 -20.49
N LEU A 60 0.79 13.64 -20.55
CA LEU A 60 1.95 14.43 -20.98
C LEU A 60 2.25 14.30 -22.49
N LYS A 61 1.46 13.51 -23.24
CA LYS A 61 1.54 13.46 -24.71
C LYS A 61 1.03 14.78 -25.28
N GLY A 62 1.94 15.66 -25.65
CA GLY A 62 1.65 16.89 -26.41
C GLY A 62 1.47 18.17 -25.59
N GLU A 63 0.96 18.12 -24.36
CA GLU A 63 0.68 19.31 -23.56
C GLU A 63 1.33 19.24 -22.17
N GLY A 64 2.43 19.96 -22.02
CA GLY A 64 3.15 20.15 -20.76
C GLY A 64 4.21 21.22 -20.96
N PRO A 65 4.80 21.81 -19.90
CA PRO A 65 5.70 22.97 -20.01
C PRO A 65 6.94 22.76 -20.91
N PHE A 66 7.23 21.52 -21.30
CA PHE A 66 8.32 21.15 -22.19
C PHE A 66 7.88 20.67 -23.59
N GLY A 67 6.57 20.53 -23.86
CA GLY A 67 6.04 20.09 -25.15
C GLY A 67 6.53 18.71 -25.62
N ASN A 68 6.55 18.52 -26.95
CA ASN A 68 7.03 17.33 -27.68
C ASN A 68 8.39 17.60 -28.37
N THR A 69 9.29 18.37 -27.74
CA THR A 69 10.61 18.64 -28.35
C THR A 69 11.56 17.42 -28.22
N PRO A 70 12.37 17.12 -29.25
CA PRO A 70 13.42 16.11 -29.14
C PRO A 70 14.36 16.43 -27.96
N GLY A 71 14.44 15.53 -26.98
CA GLY A 71 15.27 15.69 -25.76
C GLY A 71 14.50 15.72 -24.44
N THR A 72 13.18 15.97 -24.45
CA THR A 72 12.38 16.02 -23.21
C THR A 72 12.09 14.65 -22.60
N GLY A 73 12.26 13.57 -23.37
CA GLY A 73 12.03 12.20 -22.90
C GLY A 73 12.95 11.79 -21.75
N VAL A 74 14.23 12.18 -21.80
CA VAL A 74 15.22 11.85 -20.75
C VAL A 74 14.86 12.52 -19.42
N TRP A 75 14.51 13.80 -19.45
CA TRP A 75 14.08 14.54 -18.25
C TRP A 75 12.80 13.96 -17.65
N ARG A 76 11.83 13.55 -18.48
CA ARG A 76 10.60 12.89 -18.02
C ARG A 76 10.92 11.55 -17.36
N SER A 77 11.82 10.74 -17.93
CA SER A 77 12.25 9.47 -17.34
C SER A 77 12.93 9.66 -15.99
N MET A 78 13.86 10.62 -15.86
CA MET A 78 14.54 10.92 -14.59
C MET A 78 13.55 11.36 -13.50
N MET A 79 12.57 12.20 -13.85
CA MET A 79 11.54 12.64 -12.90
C MET A 79 10.62 11.49 -12.46
N THR A 80 10.19 10.64 -13.40
CA THR A 80 9.42 9.42 -13.09
C THR A 80 10.21 8.47 -12.20
N GLU A 81 11.52 8.35 -12.43
CA GLU A 81 12.41 7.52 -11.63
C GLU A 81 12.54 8.05 -10.19
N GLU A 82 12.74 9.36 -10.01
CA GLU A 82 12.80 9.97 -8.68
C GLU A 82 11.46 9.90 -7.93
N TYR A 83 10.34 10.08 -8.62
CA TYR A 83 9.02 9.82 -8.02
C TYR A 83 8.88 8.36 -7.57
N SER A 84 9.24 7.41 -8.44
CA SER A 84 9.19 5.97 -8.12
C SER A 84 10.07 5.61 -6.92
N LYS A 85 11.30 6.16 -6.86
CA LYS A 85 12.21 5.98 -5.72
C LYS A 85 11.64 6.60 -4.44
N SER A 86 11.06 7.79 -4.53
CA SER A 86 10.42 8.46 -3.38
C SER A 86 9.31 7.58 -2.80
N PHE A 87 8.43 7.05 -3.65
CA PHE A 87 7.34 6.15 -3.20
C PHE A 87 7.88 4.84 -2.63
N ALA A 88 8.87 4.21 -3.26
CA ALA A 88 9.47 2.99 -2.73
C ALA A 88 10.14 3.23 -1.36
N LYS A 89 10.83 4.37 -1.19
CA LYS A 89 11.54 4.73 0.05
C LYS A 89 10.59 5.00 1.22
N THR A 90 9.39 5.52 0.97
CA THR A 90 8.35 5.70 2.01
C THR A 90 7.52 4.45 2.27
N GLY A 91 7.81 3.32 1.59
CA GLY A 91 7.06 2.07 1.74
C GLY A 91 5.73 2.08 0.96
N GLY A 92 5.67 2.84 -0.13
CA GLY A 92 4.46 3.10 -0.91
C GLY A 92 3.83 4.44 -0.56
N ILE A 93 2.55 4.59 -0.89
CA ILE A 93 1.69 5.73 -0.52
C ILE A 93 0.76 5.40 0.65
N GLY A 94 0.76 4.15 1.10
CA GLY A 94 0.06 3.68 2.29
C GLY A 94 -1.29 3.02 2.01
N ILE A 95 -1.71 2.92 0.74
CA ILE A 95 -2.97 2.28 0.35
C ILE A 95 -2.98 0.80 0.73
N SER A 96 -1.83 0.14 0.64
CA SER A 96 -1.69 -1.25 1.03
C SER A 96 -2.06 -1.50 2.50
N ASN A 97 -1.89 -0.52 3.40
CA ASN A 97 -2.31 -0.67 4.81
C ASN A 97 -3.84 -0.69 4.96
N ASP A 98 -4.54 0.19 4.24
CA ASP A 98 -6.00 0.27 4.27
C ASP A 98 -6.66 -0.94 3.60
N VAL A 99 -6.09 -1.39 2.48
CA VAL A 99 -6.53 -2.61 1.79
C VAL A 99 -6.29 -3.83 2.69
N TYR A 100 -5.11 -3.95 3.29
CA TYR A 100 -4.81 -5.01 4.24
C TYR A 100 -5.82 -5.05 5.39
N ARG A 101 -6.05 -3.90 6.05
CA ARG A 101 -7.04 -3.76 7.12
C ARG A 101 -8.41 -4.26 6.66
N THR A 102 -8.87 -3.85 5.49
CA THR A 102 -10.17 -4.24 4.94
C THR A 102 -10.25 -5.75 4.70
N LEU A 103 -9.20 -6.35 4.11
CA LEU A 103 -9.14 -7.79 3.87
C LEU A 103 -9.19 -8.58 5.18
N ILE A 104 -8.46 -8.15 6.21
CA ILE A 104 -8.48 -8.79 7.53
C ILE A 104 -9.88 -8.73 8.14
N LEU A 105 -10.53 -7.56 8.13
CA LEU A 105 -11.89 -7.41 8.66
C LEU A 105 -12.90 -8.31 7.92
N GLN A 106 -12.81 -8.39 6.59
CA GLN A 106 -13.65 -9.28 5.80
C GLN A 106 -13.37 -10.76 6.06
N GLN A 107 -12.10 -11.15 6.25
CA GLN A 107 -11.72 -12.52 6.57
C GLN A 107 -12.25 -12.92 7.95
N ALA A 108 -12.09 -12.05 8.95
CA ALA A 108 -12.57 -12.27 10.31
C ALA A 108 -14.10 -12.39 10.39
N ASN A 109 -14.84 -11.59 9.62
CA ASN A 109 -16.30 -11.69 9.54
C ASN A 109 -16.80 -12.98 8.85
N ARG A 110 -15.96 -13.64 8.06
CA ARG A 110 -16.30 -14.91 7.41
C ARG A 110 -15.96 -16.12 8.26
N SER A 111 -15.07 -15.95 9.25
CA SER A 111 -14.68 -17.00 10.19
C SER A 111 -15.46 -16.97 11.51
N SER A 112 -16.39 -16.03 11.68
CA SER A 112 -17.36 -15.93 12.79
C SER A 112 -18.72 -16.53 12.43
#